data_AF-A0A0Q5YUZ7-F1
#
_entry.id   AF-A0A0Q5YUZ7-F1
#
_cell.length_a   1.000
_cell.length_b   1.000
_cell.length_c   1.000
_cell.angle_alpha   90.00
_cell.angle_beta   90.00
_cell.angle_gamma   90.00
#
_symmetry.space_group_name_H-M   'P 1'
#
loop_
_entity.id
_entity.type
_entity.pdbx_description
1 polymer ?
#
loop_
_entity_poly.entity_id
_entity_poly.type
_entity_poly.pdbx_seq_one_letter_code
_entity_poly.pdbx_strand_id
1 'polypeptide(L)' 'MRALLTLAAVLGLAACGEDPQVANRVKQDAASFQGTGKAAPYMANGWKAGDRTSWEQQLKTRTQQGQNDYAKVN' A
#
# COMPACT_ATOMS: atom_id res chain seq x y z
N MET A 1 -50.28 10.06 17.81
CA MET A 1 -49.62 11.03 16.89
C MET A 1 -48.33 11.62 17.49
N ARG A 2 -48.35 12.17 18.72
CA ARG A 2 -47.13 12.65 19.40
C ARG A 2 -46.02 11.59 19.54
N ALA A 3 -46.35 10.37 19.95
CA ALA A 3 -45.38 9.28 20.10
C ALA A 3 -44.70 8.85 18.78
N LEU A 4 -45.43 8.96 17.65
CA LEU A 4 -44.89 8.67 16.32
C LEU A 4 -43.88 9.74 15.87
N LEU A 5 -44.18 11.01 16.16
CA LEU A 5 -43.29 12.13 15.86
C LEU A 5 -42.00 12.08 16.69
N THR A 6 -42.09 11.72 17.98
CA THR A 6 -40.89 11.56 18.82
C THR A 6 -40.02 10.39 18.38
N LEU A 7 -40.61 9.28 17.96
CA LEU A 7 -39.86 8.12 17.49
C LEU A 7 -39.13 8.41 16.17
N ALA A 8 -39.78 9.13 15.25
CA ALA A 8 -39.17 9.55 13.99
C ALA A 8 -37.99 10.52 14.20
N ALA A 9 -38.09 11.42 15.18
CA ALA A 9 -37.01 12.35 15.52
C ALA A 9 -35.77 11.62 16.06
N VAL A 10 -35.95 10.61 16.91
CA VAL A 10 -34.83 9.83 17.48
C VAL A 10 -34.13 9.01 16.38
N LEU A 11 -34.87 8.41 15.46
CA LEU A 11 -34.30 7.64 14.35
C LEU A 11 -33.55 8.52 13.33
N GLY A 12 -34.00 9.75 13.10
CA GLY A 12 -33.33 10.70 12.22
C GLY A 12 -31.96 11.17 12.74
N LEU A 13 -31.78 11.25 14.06
CA LEU A 13 -30.50 11.63 14.68
C LEU A 13 -29.43 10.53 14.57
N ALA A 14 -29.82 9.27 14.42
CA ALA A 14 -28.89 8.15 14.25
C ALA A 14 -28.09 8.22 12.93
N ALA A 15 -28.59 8.96 11.93
CA ALA A 15 -27.91 9.16 10.64
C ALA A 15 -26.69 10.11 10.73
N CYS A 16 -26.49 10.82 11.84
CA CYS A 16 -25.35 11.73 12.03
C CYS A 16 -24.27 11.17 12.97
N GLY A 17 -24.44 9.93 13.44
CA GLY A 17 -23.52 9.26 14.37
C GLY A 17 -22.64 8.18 13.73
N GLU A 18 -22.53 8.14 12.40
CA GLU A 18 -21.60 7.21 11.76
C GLU A 18 -20.15 7.57 12.12
N ASP A 19 -19.34 6.55 12.41
CA ASP A 19 -17.90 6.74 12.53
C ASP A 19 -17.39 7.34 11.21
N PRO A 20 -16.48 8.34 11.26
CA PRO A 20 -15.94 8.92 10.06
C PRO A 20 -15.31 7.80 9.22
N GLN A 21 -15.69 7.70 7.94
CA GLN A 21 -15.05 6.80 6.96
C GLN A 21 -13.64 7.30 6.64
N VAL A 22 -12.75 7.27 7.63
CA VAL A 22 -11.33 7.50 7.44
C VAL A 22 -10.69 6.24 6.87
N ALA A 23 -9.73 6.42 5.98
CA ALA A 23 -8.91 5.37 5.39
C ALA A 23 -7.98 4.66 6.42
N ASN A 24 -8.39 4.58 7.68
CA ASN A 24 -7.60 4.06 8.80
C ASN A 24 -7.50 2.52 8.80
N ARG A 25 -8.08 1.86 7.79
CA ARG A 25 -7.97 0.41 7.53
C ARG A 25 -7.44 0.09 6.13
N VAL A 26 -6.67 1.00 5.52
CA VAL A 26 -5.91 0.62 4.33
C VAL A 26 -4.80 -0.31 4.78
N LYS A 27 -4.84 -1.55 4.29
CA LYS A 27 -3.77 -2.53 4.48
C LYS A 27 -2.45 -1.88 4.04
N GLN A 28 -1.48 -1.77 4.94
CA GLN A 28 -0.16 -1.28 4.55
C GLN A 28 0.50 -2.28 3.61
N ASP A 29 1.12 -1.75 2.56
CA ASP A 29 1.90 -2.56 1.65
C ASP A 29 3.11 -3.17 2.37
N ALA A 30 3.46 -4.39 1.96
CA ALA A 30 4.69 -5.03 2.40
C ALA A 30 5.90 -4.27 1.84
N ALA A 31 7.02 -4.28 2.56
CA ALA A 31 8.26 -3.72 2.04
C ALA A 31 8.65 -4.45 0.74
N SER A 32 9.07 -3.72 -0.28
CA SER A 32 9.35 -4.24 -1.63
C SER A 32 10.37 -5.39 -1.64
N PHE A 33 11.35 -5.37 -0.74
CA PHE A 33 12.36 -6.43 -0.60
C PHE A 33 11.81 -7.74 -0.04
N GLN A 34 10.58 -7.76 0.53
CA GLN A 34 9.94 -9.01 0.97
C GLN A 34 9.52 -9.90 -0.21
N GLY A 35 9.52 -9.37 -1.44
CA GLY A 35 9.14 -10.11 -2.63
C GLY A 35 7.67 -10.54 -2.63
N THR A 36 7.30 -11.47 -3.52
CA THR A 36 5.90 -11.87 -3.75
C THR A 36 5.50 -13.14 -2.99
N GLY A 37 6.29 -13.55 -2.00
CA GLY A 37 6.01 -14.73 -1.16
C GLY A 37 6.18 -16.09 -1.85
N LYS A 38 6.49 -16.12 -3.15
CA LYS A 38 6.89 -17.31 -3.92
C LYS A 38 8.06 -16.94 -4.84
N ALA A 39 8.88 -17.92 -5.21
CA ALA A 39 9.88 -17.74 -6.25
C ALA A 39 9.17 -17.45 -7.57
N ALA A 40 9.01 -16.18 -7.90
CA ALA A 40 8.31 -15.76 -9.09
C ALA A 40 9.27 -15.74 -10.29
N PRO A 41 8.80 -16.06 -11.51
CA PRO A 41 9.65 -16.14 -12.70
C PRO A 41 10.31 -14.81 -13.08
N TYR A 42 9.79 -13.69 -12.56
CA TYR A 42 10.31 -12.34 -12.76
C TYR A 42 11.25 -11.88 -11.63
N MET A 43 11.49 -12.71 -10.61
CA MET A 43 12.52 -12.40 -9.61
C MET A 43 13.90 -12.53 -10.26
N ALA A 44 14.80 -11.60 -9.90
CA ALA A 44 16.17 -11.66 -10.34
C ALA A 44 16.80 -13.00 -9.92
N ASN A 45 17.48 -13.66 -10.86
CA ASN A 45 18.06 -14.97 -10.62
C ASN A 45 19.01 -14.95 -9.40
N GLY A 46 18.86 -15.94 -8.51
CA GLY A 46 19.66 -16.05 -7.29
C GLY A 46 19.33 -15.07 -6.16
N TRP A 47 18.42 -14.11 -6.37
CA TRP A 47 17.95 -13.22 -5.30
C TRP A 47 16.98 -13.92 -4.36
N LYS A 48 17.06 -13.63 -3.06
CA LYS A 48 16.20 -14.21 -2.02
C LYS A 48 15.26 -13.14 -1.45
N ALA A 49 13.98 -13.47 -1.40
CA ALA A 49 12.97 -12.66 -0.74
C ALA A 49 13.36 -12.39 0.73
N GLY A 50 13.27 -11.14 1.17
CA GLY A 50 13.70 -10.67 2.49
C GLY A 50 15.14 -10.15 2.55
N ASP A 51 15.98 -10.44 1.55
CA ASP A 51 17.35 -9.90 1.49
C ASP A 51 17.36 -8.47 0.98
N ARG A 52 17.23 -7.54 1.93
CA ARG A 52 17.22 -6.09 1.68
C ARG A 52 18.51 -5.60 1.05
N THR A 53 19.67 -6.00 1.58
CA THR A 53 20.97 -5.50 1.12
C THR A 53 21.22 -5.90 -0.33
N SER A 54 20.98 -7.16 -0.68
CA SER A 54 21.12 -7.64 -2.05
C SER A 54 20.11 -6.97 -2.99
N TRP A 55 18.88 -6.74 -2.53
CA TRP A 55 17.85 -6.03 -3.29
C TRP A 55 18.26 -4.60 -3.64
N GLU A 56 18.71 -3.83 -2.63
CA GLU A 56 19.17 -2.44 -2.81
C GLU A 56 20.40 -2.38 -3.74
N GLN A 57 21.34 -3.32 -3.60
CA GLN A 57 22.54 -3.38 -4.45
C GLN A 57 22.20 -3.69 -5.91
N GLN A 58 21.23 -4.57 -6.18
CA GLN A 58 20.77 -4.84 -7.53
C GLN A 58 20.14 -3.60 -8.16
N LEU A 59 19.32 -2.85 -7.41
CA LEU A 59 18.74 -1.61 -7.90
C LEU A 59 19.82 -0.57 -8.21
N LYS A 60 20.77 -0.37 -7.30
CA LYS A 60 21.90 0.53 -7.51
C LYS A 60 22.70 0.18 -8.77
N THR A 61 22.90 -1.12 -9.01
CA THR A 61 23.59 -1.60 -10.22
C THR A 61 22.77 -1.29 -11.48
N ARG A 62 21.45 -1.57 -11.48
CA ARG A 62 20.56 -1.28 -12.63
C ARG A 62 20.56 0.20 -13.00
N THR A 63 20.46 1.08 -12.00
CA THR A 63 20.50 2.53 -12.21
C THR A 63 21.82 2.98 -12.85
N GLN A 64 22.96 2.39 -12.48
CA GLN A 64 24.25 2.72 -13.08
C GLN A 64 24.42 2.13 -14.50
N GLN A 65 23.77 1.01 -14.80
CA GLN A 65 23.91 0.29 -16.07
C GLN A 65 22.91 0.75 -17.15
N GLY A 66 22.45 1.99 -17.09
CA GLY A 66 21.66 2.59 -18.17
C GLY A 66 20.14 2.48 -18.02
N GLN A 67 19.62 1.99 -16.90
CA GLN A 67 18.19 2.15 -16.54
C GLN A 67 17.92 3.45 -15.76
N ASN A 68 18.78 4.45 -15.94
CA ASN A 68 18.61 5.77 -15.36
C ASN A 68 18.35 6.76 -16.49
N ASP A 69 17.07 7.10 -16.70
CA ASP A 69 16.64 8.06 -17.71
C ASP A 69 17.16 9.48 -17.45
N TYR A 70 17.68 9.74 -16.24
CA TYR A 70 18.33 11.01 -15.86
C TYR A 70 19.84 11.02 -16.08
N ALA A 71 20.43 9.96 -16.63
CA ALA A 71 21.85 9.96 -16.98
C ALA A 71 22.10 11.01 -18.08
N LYS A 72 22.54 12.20 -17.67
CA LYS A 72 23.03 13.22 -18.60
C LYS A 72 24.27 12.67 -19.28
N VAL A 73 24.16 12.39 -20.58
CA VAL A 73 25.31 12.25 -21.47
C VAL A 73 25.96 13.62 -21.58
N ASN A 74 27.15 13.74 -21.01
CA ASN A 74 28.13 14.81 -21.23
C ASN A 74 28.95 14.41 -22.44
#